data_AF-A0A1W2BSD8-F1
#
_entry.id   AF-A0A1W2BSD8-F1
#
_cell.length_a   1.000
_cell.length_b   1.000
_cell.length_c   1.000
_cell.angle_alpha   90.00
_cell.angle_beta   90.00
_cell.angle_gamma   90.00
#
_symmetry.space_group_name_H-M   'P 1'
#
loop_
_entity.id
_entity.type
_entity.pdbx_description
1 polymer ?
#
loop_
_entity_poly.entity_id
_entity_poly.type
_entity_poly.pdbx_seq_one_letter_code
_entity_poly.pdbx_strand_id
1 'polypeptide(L)'
;MALQEEFEKQGNWLFTYRSFLPIIILLIGTVFYLRTELYPETFFLEETPYEIYFERLCLFISLFGLVIRIYTVGHTSANTSGRNTTEQIADSINTTGIYSLVRHPLYLGNFFMWLGIALLCGNIWFVIIFCLFYWVYYERIMFAEEQFLRKKFGENYIEWSEKTPAFIPNLKFKNFVKPGLQFSWKKVLKKEKNGLAAVFLIFAFFDVIGELIERHTHFDYFLILVCIATFFLYLILKYLKKHTNILNESGR
;
A
#
# COMPACT_ATOMS: atom_id res chain seq x y z
N MET A 1 -27.33 -12.47 -14.82
CA MET A 1 -26.75 -11.83 -13.63
C MET A 1 -26.66 -10.35 -13.95
N ALA A 2 -27.14 -9.45 -13.09
CA ALA A 2 -27.01 -8.02 -13.35
C ALA A 2 -25.55 -7.58 -13.11
N LEU A 3 -25.19 -6.41 -13.64
CA LEU A 3 -23.82 -5.91 -13.63
C LEU A 3 -23.28 -5.74 -12.20
N GLN A 4 -24.14 -5.34 -11.27
CA GLN A 4 -23.79 -5.18 -9.86
C GLN A 4 -23.37 -6.52 -9.22
N GLU A 5 -24.10 -7.60 -9.45
CA GLU A 5 -23.74 -8.91 -8.92
C GLU A 5 -22.46 -9.45 -9.58
N GLU A 6 -22.22 -9.13 -10.85
CA GLU A 6 -20.98 -9.48 -11.52
C GLU A 6 -19.78 -8.73 -10.91
N PHE A 7 -19.90 -7.42 -10.68
CA PHE A 7 -18.85 -6.62 -10.05
C PHE A 7 -18.56 -7.08 -8.62
N GLU A 8 -19.59 -7.41 -7.86
CA GLU A 8 -19.43 -7.97 -6.51
C GLU A 8 -18.71 -9.33 -6.57
N LYS A 9 -19.09 -10.22 -7.48
CA LYS A 9 -18.45 -11.53 -7.66
C LYS A 9 -16.98 -11.39 -8.07
N GLN A 10 -16.69 -10.54 -9.06
CA GLN A 10 -15.33 -10.25 -9.51
C GLN A 10 -14.50 -9.65 -8.37
N GLY A 11 -15.04 -8.67 -7.65
CA GLY A 11 -14.37 -8.04 -6.51
C GLY A 11 -14.02 -9.01 -5.39
N ASN A 12 -14.93 -9.91 -5.03
CA ASN A 12 -14.66 -10.96 -4.03
C ASN A 12 -13.57 -11.94 -4.48
N TRP A 13 -13.59 -12.32 -5.77
CA TRP A 13 -12.53 -13.15 -6.35
C TRP A 13 -11.18 -12.43 -6.28
N LEU A 14 -11.10 -11.17 -6.75
CA LEU A 14 -9.87 -10.37 -6.71
C LEU A 14 -9.38 -10.15 -5.28
N PHE A 15 -10.28 -9.93 -4.32
CA PHE A 15 -9.95 -9.80 -2.90
C PHE A 15 -9.22 -11.03 -2.37
N THR A 16 -9.62 -12.23 -2.80
CA THR A 16 -8.98 -13.49 -2.39
C THR A 16 -7.54 -13.58 -2.88
N TYR A 17 -7.28 -13.11 -4.09
CA TYR A 17 -5.97 -13.20 -4.74
C TYR A 17 -5.13 -11.92 -4.63
N ARG A 18 -5.58 -10.91 -3.88
CA ARG A 18 -4.91 -9.60 -3.78
C ARG A 18 -3.46 -9.64 -3.30
N SER A 19 -3.07 -10.70 -2.61
CA SER A 19 -1.68 -10.90 -2.17
C SER A 19 -0.71 -11.23 -3.32
N PHE A 20 -1.20 -11.75 -4.44
CA PHE A 20 -0.37 -12.09 -5.60
C PHE A 20 -0.09 -10.89 -6.52
N LEU A 21 -0.98 -9.90 -6.52
CA LEU A 21 -0.85 -8.72 -7.37
C LEU A 21 0.50 -7.99 -7.19
N PRO A 22 0.95 -7.67 -5.97
CA PRO A 22 2.32 -7.20 -5.69
C PRO A 22 3.44 -7.91 -6.44
N ILE A 23 3.36 -9.24 -6.54
CA ILE A 23 4.40 -10.08 -7.15
C ILE A 23 4.37 -9.89 -8.66
N ILE A 24 3.19 -9.88 -9.27
CA ILE A 24 3.02 -9.65 -10.71
C ILE A 24 3.54 -8.26 -11.10
N ILE A 25 3.15 -7.22 -10.33
CA ILE A 25 3.62 -5.85 -10.56
C ILE A 25 5.15 -5.78 -10.41
N LEU A 26 5.72 -6.43 -9.39
CA LEU A 26 7.16 -6.44 -9.18
C LEU A 26 7.89 -7.12 -10.36
N LEU A 27 7.42 -8.29 -10.84
CA LEU A 27 8.04 -8.97 -11.97
C LEU A 27 8.01 -8.13 -13.25
N ILE A 28 6.86 -7.52 -13.56
CA ILE A 28 6.73 -6.64 -14.73
C ILE A 28 7.60 -5.38 -14.55
N GLY A 29 7.59 -4.78 -13.36
CA GLY A 29 8.42 -3.62 -13.02
C GLY A 29 9.91 -3.92 -13.17
N THR A 30 10.37 -5.10 -12.73
CA THR A 30 11.73 -5.57 -12.96
C THR A 30 12.07 -5.61 -14.44
N VAL A 31 11.20 -6.13 -15.31
CA VAL A 31 11.47 -6.13 -16.75
C VAL A 31 11.62 -4.71 -17.31
N PHE A 32 10.78 -3.75 -16.87
CA PHE A 32 10.87 -2.36 -17.31
C PHE A 32 12.11 -1.66 -16.78
N TYR A 33 12.46 -1.86 -15.50
CA TYR A 33 13.67 -1.33 -14.89
C TYR A 33 14.91 -1.85 -15.60
N LEU A 34 15.04 -3.17 -15.77
CA LEU A 34 16.15 -3.78 -16.53
C LEU A 34 16.28 -3.22 -17.94
N ARG A 35 15.15 -2.91 -18.59
CA ARG A 35 15.16 -2.28 -19.90
C ARG A 35 15.69 -0.85 -19.84
N THR A 36 15.34 -0.08 -18.82
CA THR A 36 15.86 1.28 -18.62
C THR A 36 17.38 1.24 -18.44
N GLU A 37 17.87 0.39 -17.54
CA GLU A 37 19.31 0.20 -17.26
C GLU A 37 20.11 -0.29 -18.49
N LEU A 38 19.53 -1.15 -19.32
CA LEU A 38 20.17 -1.64 -20.55
C LEU A 38 20.12 -0.62 -21.71
N TYR A 39 19.19 0.33 -21.66
CA TYR A 39 18.97 1.35 -22.67
C TYR A 39 18.74 2.73 -22.01
N PRO A 40 19.78 3.33 -21.40
CA PRO A 40 19.67 4.57 -20.62
C PRO A 40 19.04 5.73 -21.38
N GLU A 41 19.19 5.78 -22.71
CA GLU A 41 18.60 6.81 -23.56
C GLU A 41 17.06 6.84 -23.52
N THR A 42 16.43 5.78 -23.01
CA THR A 42 14.97 5.69 -22.89
C THR A 42 14.42 6.44 -21.69
N PHE A 43 15.25 6.83 -20.72
CA PHE A 43 14.86 7.61 -19.56
C PHE A 43 15.79 8.81 -19.36
N PHE A 44 15.22 10.01 -19.38
CA PHE A 44 15.96 11.27 -19.46
C PHE A 44 16.78 11.63 -18.20
N LEU A 45 16.61 10.91 -17.09
CA LEU A 45 17.39 11.12 -15.86
C LEU A 45 18.48 10.06 -15.64
N GLU A 46 18.49 8.99 -16.44
CA GLU A 46 19.50 7.93 -16.33
C GLU A 46 20.90 8.45 -16.67
N GLU A 47 21.93 7.97 -15.97
CA GLU A 47 23.33 8.40 -16.08
C GLU A 47 23.54 9.91 -15.79
N THR A 48 22.56 10.57 -15.18
CA THR A 48 22.65 11.99 -14.80
C THR A 48 22.87 12.15 -13.29
N PRO A 49 23.49 13.26 -12.83
CA PRO A 49 23.57 13.56 -11.40
C PRO A 49 22.19 13.72 -10.70
N TYR A 50 21.10 13.79 -11.46
CA TYR A 50 19.74 13.95 -10.95
C TYR A 50 19.03 12.63 -10.65
N GLU A 51 19.59 11.51 -11.12
CA GLU A 51 19.03 10.16 -10.96
C GLU A 51 18.79 9.82 -9.49
N ILE A 52 19.83 9.98 -8.65
CA ILE A 52 19.74 9.74 -7.21
C ILE A 52 18.61 10.54 -6.55
N TYR A 53 18.38 11.80 -6.95
CA TYR A 53 17.29 12.61 -6.39
C TYR A 53 15.92 12.09 -6.81
N PHE A 54 15.81 11.56 -8.03
CA PHE A 54 14.60 10.92 -8.52
C PHE A 54 14.32 9.61 -7.78
N GLU A 55 15.32 8.78 -7.53
CA GLU A 55 15.17 7.57 -6.71
C GLU A 55 14.74 7.90 -5.28
N ARG A 56 15.34 8.94 -4.65
CA ARG A 56 14.92 9.43 -3.33
C ARG A 56 13.48 9.92 -3.34
N LEU A 57 13.05 10.58 -4.40
CA LEU A 57 11.66 11.00 -4.58
C LEU A 57 10.73 9.77 -4.67
N CYS A 58 11.12 8.74 -5.43
CA CYS A 58 10.37 7.49 -5.53
C CYS A 58 10.22 6.81 -4.17
N LEU A 59 11.32 6.71 -3.40
CA LEU A 59 11.31 6.17 -2.04
C LEU A 59 10.42 7.00 -1.11
N PHE A 60 10.50 8.34 -1.20
CA PHE A 60 9.66 9.24 -0.43
C PHE A 60 8.17 9.03 -0.73
N ILE A 61 7.79 8.90 -2.00
CA ILE A 61 6.40 8.61 -2.41
C ILE A 61 5.94 7.27 -1.81
N SER A 62 6.80 6.24 -1.85
CA SER A 62 6.46 4.95 -1.26
C SER A 62 6.29 5.03 0.27
N LEU A 63 7.18 5.75 0.96
CA LEU A 63 7.10 5.98 2.40
C LEU A 63 5.90 6.84 2.79
N PHE A 64 5.51 7.82 1.97
CA PHE A 64 4.29 8.60 2.16
C PHE A 64 3.05 7.69 2.15
N GLY A 65 2.97 6.74 1.22
CA GLY A 65 1.94 5.70 1.22
C GLY A 65 1.93 4.86 2.48
N LEU A 66 3.11 4.47 2.98
CA LEU A 66 3.24 3.74 4.23
C LEU A 66 2.79 4.57 5.45
N VAL A 67 3.08 5.87 5.48
CA VAL A 67 2.62 6.80 6.53
C VAL A 67 1.10 6.87 6.55
N ILE A 68 0.44 6.96 5.38
CA ILE A 68 -1.04 6.89 5.29
C ILE A 68 -1.55 5.61 5.94
N ARG A 69 -0.93 4.46 5.63
CA ARG A 69 -1.32 3.17 6.23
C ARG A 69 -1.08 3.12 7.74
N ILE A 70 0.07 3.59 8.21
CA ILE A 70 0.42 3.64 9.64
C ILE A 70 -0.60 4.50 10.39
N TYR A 71 -0.89 5.70 9.90
CA TYR A 71 -1.88 6.60 10.49
C TYR A 71 -3.26 5.95 10.51
N THR A 72 -3.66 5.31 9.40
CA THR A 72 -4.95 4.61 9.32
C THR A 72 -5.05 3.48 10.33
N VAL A 73 -4.12 2.52 10.28
CA VAL A 73 -4.11 1.32 11.12
C VAL A 73 -4.00 1.65 12.61
N GLY A 74 -3.27 2.70 12.97
CA GLY A 74 -3.14 3.13 14.35
C GLY A 74 -4.45 3.60 14.99
N HIS A 75 -5.43 4.02 14.19
CA HIS A 75 -6.71 4.58 14.65
C HIS A 75 -7.92 3.69 14.39
N THR A 76 -7.76 2.52 13.75
CA THR A 76 -8.89 1.62 13.46
C THR A 76 -9.28 0.76 14.66
N SER A 77 -10.53 0.33 14.70
CA SER A 77 -11.04 -0.70 15.61
C SER A 77 -10.60 -2.11 15.21
N ALA A 78 -10.84 -3.10 16.08
CA ALA A 78 -10.57 -4.51 15.78
C ALA A 78 -11.24 -4.95 14.47
N ASN A 79 -10.55 -5.82 13.74
CA ASN A 79 -11.05 -6.47 12.51
C ASN A 79 -11.42 -5.57 11.32
N THR A 80 -11.26 -4.24 11.39
CA THR A 80 -11.57 -3.35 10.25
C THR A 80 -10.36 -2.98 9.39
N SER A 81 -9.16 -3.39 9.81
CA SER A 81 -7.90 -3.20 9.06
C SER A 81 -7.13 -4.53 8.97
N GLY A 82 -7.87 -5.61 8.76
CA GLY A 82 -7.36 -6.96 8.57
C GLY A 82 -6.53 -7.10 7.29
N ARG A 83 -5.74 -8.17 7.22
CA ARG A 83 -5.11 -8.65 5.97
C ARG A 83 -5.72 -10.00 5.56
N ASN A 84 -6.97 -10.24 5.94
CA ASN A 84 -7.69 -11.48 5.63
C ASN A 84 -7.94 -11.52 4.12
N THR A 85 -7.79 -12.68 3.50
CA THR A 85 -8.03 -12.84 2.06
C THR A 85 -9.22 -13.75 1.78
N THR A 86 -9.59 -14.63 2.70
CA THR A 86 -10.68 -15.59 2.49
C THR A 86 -12.05 -14.93 2.50
N GLU A 87 -12.26 -13.97 3.42
CA GLU A 87 -13.56 -13.33 3.59
C GLU A 87 -13.41 -11.88 4.06
N GLN A 88 -14.46 -11.10 3.80
CA GLN A 88 -14.60 -9.75 4.31
C GLN A 88 -14.98 -9.79 5.79
N ILE A 89 -14.22 -9.06 6.61
CA ILE A 89 -14.47 -8.98 8.06
C ILE A 89 -14.44 -7.51 8.45
N ALA A 90 -15.45 -7.09 9.22
CA ALA A 90 -15.51 -5.77 9.84
C ALA A 90 -16.43 -5.83 11.07
N ASP A 91 -15.93 -5.51 12.26
CA ASP A 91 -16.76 -5.49 13.47
C ASP A 91 -17.54 -4.17 13.61
N SER A 92 -17.03 -3.11 13.00
CA SER A 92 -17.64 -1.78 12.95
C SER A 92 -17.28 -1.06 11.66
N ILE A 93 -17.95 0.05 11.38
CA ILE A 93 -17.53 1.01 10.34
C ILE A 93 -16.57 2.01 10.97
N ASN A 94 -15.46 2.31 10.32
CA ASN A 94 -14.64 3.45 10.70
C ASN A 94 -15.16 4.69 9.97
N THR A 95 -15.54 5.72 10.72
CA THR A 95 -16.09 6.97 10.18
C THR A 95 -15.30 8.21 10.60
N THR A 96 -14.26 8.03 11.44
CA THR A 96 -13.45 9.10 12.02
C THR A 96 -11.99 9.02 11.58
N GLY A 97 -11.23 10.08 11.84
CA GLY A 97 -9.85 10.21 11.38
C GLY A 97 -9.79 10.29 9.86
N ILE A 98 -8.86 9.56 9.26
CA ILE A 98 -8.71 9.55 7.80
C ILE A 98 -9.94 8.97 7.08
N TYR A 99 -10.71 8.09 7.74
CA TYR A 99 -11.96 7.56 7.20
C TYR A 99 -13.08 8.61 7.10
N SER A 100 -12.93 9.79 7.70
CA SER A 100 -13.87 10.90 7.47
C SER A 100 -13.50 11.73 6.23
N LEU A 101 -12.34 11.46 5.61
CA LEU A 101 -11.84 12.16 4.42
C LEU A 101 -11.89 11.30 3.16
N VAL A 102 -11.77 9.98 3.30
CA VAL A 102 -11.76 9.00 2.22
C VAL A 102 -12.22 7.63 2.74
N ARG A 103 -13.01 6.88 1.97
CA ARG A 103 -13.54 5.57 2.40
C ARG A 103 -12.52 4.44 2.39
N HIS A 104 -11.54 4.51 1.48
CA HIS A 104 -10.54 3.45 1.27
C HIS A 104 -9.07 3.90 1.51
N PRO A 105 -8.75 4.45 2.70
CA PRO A 105 -7.41 5.02 2.99
C PRO A 105 -6.28 3.99 2.94
N LEU A 106 -6.53 2.71 3.25
CA LEU A 106 -5.53 1.66 3.15
C LEU A 106 -5.15 1.35 1.69
N TYR A 107 -6.12 1.45 0.77
CA TYR A 107 -5.86 1.32 -0.67
C TYR A 107 -5.22 2.57 -1.24
N LEU A 108 -5.54 3.75 -0.72
CA LEU A 108 -4.80 4.96 -1.07
C LEU A 108 -3.32 4.86 -0.65
N GLY A 109 -3.06 4.39 0.57
CA GLY A 109 -1.69 4.17 1.05
C GLY A 109 -0.93 3.12 0.22
N ASN A 110 -1.59 2.00 -0.12
CA ASN A 110 -1.02 1.00 -1.03
C ASN A 110 -0.70 1.59 -2.40
N PHE A 111 -1.56 2.45 -2.95
CA PHE A 111 -1.33 3.07 -4.25
C PHE A 111 -0.02 3.86 -4.25
N PHE A 112 0.19 4.74 -3.28
CA PHE A 112 1.43 5.51 -3.18
C PHE A 112 2.66 4.62 -2.90
N MET A 113 2.52 3.58 -2.07
CA MET A 113 3.59 2.60 -1.86
C MET A 113 4.08 1.99 -3.18
N TRP A 114 3.16 1.58 -4.05
CA TRP A 114 3.49 0.97 -5.33
C TRP A 114 3.79 1.97 -6.44
N LEU A 115 3.24 3.19 -6.37
CA LEU A 115 3.53 4.25 -7.33
C LEU A 115 5.00 4.64 -7.29
N GLY A 116 5.60 4.75 -6.10
CA GLY A 116 7.05 5.00 -5.98
C GLY A 116 7.89 3.92 -6.64
N ILE A 117 7.50 2.65 -6.50
CA ILE A 117 8.17 1.51 -7.16
C ILE A 117 7.96 1.55 -8.69
N ALA A 118 6.77 1.91 -9.15
CA ALA A 118 6.48 2.03 -10.59
C ALA A 118 7.26 3.18 -11.24
N LEU A 119 7.41 4.29 -10.53
CA LEU A 119 8.21 5.44 -10.97
C LEU A 119 9.71 5.10 -11.02
N LEU A 120 10.21 4.33 -10.05
CA LEU A 120 11.60 3.87 -10.00
C LEU A 120 12.01 3.11 -11.27
N CYS A 121 11.07 2.47 -11.97
CA CYS A 121 11.34 1.75 -13.21
C CYS A 121 11.73 2.66 -14.40
N GLY A 122 11.72 3.99 -14.25
CA GLY A 122 12.14 4.95 -15.29
C GLY A 122 11.25 4.96 -16.54
N ASN A 123 10.05 4.35 -16.49
CA ASN A 123 9.23 4.14 -17.68
C ASN A 123 7.82 4.71 -17.54
N ILE A 124 7.54 5.82 -18.26
CA ILE A 124 6.25 6.52 -18.18
C ILE A 124 5.05 5.65 -18.62
N TRP A 125 5.24 4.78 -19.62
CA TRP A 125 4.17 3.90 -20.08
C TRP A 125 3.84 2.85 -19.05
N PHE A 126 4.85 2.29 -18.37
CA PHE A 126 4.63 1.39 -17.25
C PHE A 126 3.87 2.07 -16.11
N VAL A 127 4.21 3.31 -15.76
CA VAL A 127 3.49 4.10 -14.74
C VAL A 127 2.02 4.30 -15.11
N ILE A 128 1.72 4.67 -16.37
CA ILE A 128 0.34 4.82 -16.86
C ILE A 128 -0.43 3.50 -16.76
N ILE A 129 0.18 2.40 -17.23
CA ILE A 129 -0.43 1.06 -17.17
C ILE A 129 -0.66 0.65 -15.71
N PHE A 130 0.31 0.87 -14.82
CA PHE A 130 0.19 0.62 -13.40
C PHE A 130 -1.00 1.38 -12.80
N CYS A 131 -1.12 2.69 -13.07
CA CYS A 131 -2.23 3.50 -12.55
C CYS A 131 -3.60 3.01 -13.04
N LEU A 132 -3.74 2.72 -14.34
CA LEU A 132 -4.99 2.21 -14.92
C LEU A 132 -5.34 0.83 -14.37
N PHE A 133 -4.37 -0.07 -14.31
CA PHE A 133 -4.55 -1.41 -13.76
C PHE A 133 -4.95 -1.35 -12.28
N TYR A 134 -4.24 -0.54 -11.49
CA TYR A 134 -4.54 -0.34 -10.07
C TYR A 134 -5.97 0.16 -9.89
N TRP A 135 -6.39 1.15 -10.69
CA TRP A 135 -7.73 1.69 -10.64
C TRP A 135 -8.80 0.62 -10.88
N VAL A 136 -8.74 -0.10 -12.00
CA VAL A 136 -9.74 -1.12 -12.35
C VAL A 136 -9.75 -2.27 -11.33
N TYR A 137 -8.56 -2.72 -10.90
CA TYR A 137 -8.43 -3.82 -9.96
C TYR A 137 -9.01 -3.48 -8.59
N TYR A 138 -8.60 -2.34 -8.01
CA TYR A 138 -9.06 -1.95 -6.69
C TYR A 138 -10.48 -1.41 -6.71
N GLU A 139 -10.99 -0.86 -7.82
CA GLU A 139 -12.41 -0.50 -7.95
C GLU A 139 -13.29 -1.72 -7.70
N ARG A 140 -12.98 -2.85 -8.31
CA ARG A 140 -13.74 -4.10 -8.12
C ARG A 140 -13.68 -4.58 -6.67
N ILE A 141 -12.51 -4.55 -6.04
CA ILE A 141 -12.36 -4.95 -4.63
C ILE A 141 -13.14 -4.00 -3.72
N MET A 142 -12.97 -2.69 -3.89
CA MET A 142 -13.70 -1.67 -3.14
C MET A 142 -15.20 -1.85 -3.31
N PHE A 143 -15.69 -2.10 -4.52
CA PHE A 143 -17.09 -2.35 -4.77
C PHE A 143 -17.63 -3.53 -3.94
N ALA A 144 -16.94 -4.68 -3.96
CA ALA A 144 -17.33 -5.83 -3.16
C ALA A 144 -17.30 -5.56 -1.65
N GLU A 145 -16.28 -4.81 -1.18
CA GLU A 145 -16.22 -4.35 0.22
C GLU A 145 -17.38 -3.46 0.60
N GLU A 146 -17.72 -2.48 -0.25
CA GLU A 146 -18.84 -1.57 -0.02
C GLU A 146 -20.19 -2.32 -0.03
N GLN A 147 -20.38 -3.33 -0.91
CA GLN A 147 -21.57 -4.19 -0.87
C GLN A 147 -21.65 -4.99 0.44
N PHE A 148 -20.54 -5.57 0.89
CA PHE A 148 -20.48 -6.27 2.17
C PHE A 148 -20.84 -5.35 3.34
N LEU A 149 -20.24 -4.15 3.40
CA LEU A 149 -20.50 -3.17 4.45
C LEU A 149 -21.94 -2.67 4.42
N ARG A 150 -22.49 -2.40 3.22
CA ARG A 150 -23.89 -2.01 3.05
C ARG A 150 -24.84 -3.09 3.55
N LYS A 151 -24.62 -4.35 3.19
CA LYS A 151 -25.44 -5.48 3.65
C LYS A 151 -25.36 -5.67 5.17
N LYS A 152 -24.17 -5.46 5.76
CA LYS A 152 -23.94 -5.67 7.19
C LYS A 152 -24.44 -4.53 8.09
N PHE A 153 -24.27 -3.29 7.66
CA PHE A 153 -24.50 -2.11 8.50
C PHE A 153 -25.64 -1.20 8.03
N GLY A 154 -26.23 -1.48 6.87
CA GLY A 154 -27.42 -0.79 6.37
C GLY A 154 -27.25 0.72 6.29
N GLU A 155 -28.20 1.45 6.88
CA GLU A 155 -28.31 2.91 6.79
C GLU A 155 -27.07 3.63 7.34
N ASN A 156 -26.46 3.12 8.42
CA ASN A 156 -25.25 3.70 9.01
C ASN A 156 -24.09 3.77 8.00
N TYR A 157 -23.98 2.77 7.12
CA TYR A 157 -22.97 2.80 6.06
C TYR A 157 -23.35 3.80 4.96
N ILE A 158 -24.63 3.80 4.54
CA ILE A 158 -25.13 4.63 3.46
C ILE A 158 -24.93 6.11 3.80
N GLU A 159 -25.42 6.57 4.96
CA GLU A 159 -25.32 7.97 5.40
C GLU A 159 -23.87 8.48 5.50
N TRP A 160 -22.94 7.62 5.95
CA TRP A 160 -21.53 7.96 6.01
C TRP A 160 -20.89 8.01 4.61
N SER A 161 -21.26 7.06 3.75
CA SER A 161 -20.69 6.92 2.41
C SER A 161 -21.09 8.06 1.47
N GLU A 162 -22.28 8.64 1.64
CA GLU A 162 -22.76 9.80 0.87
C GLU A 162 -21.92 11.06 1.11
N LYS A 163 -21.31 11.18 2.29
CA LYS A 163 -20.55 12.37 2.71
C LYS A 163 -19.05 12.23 2.50
N THR A 164 -18.58 11.02 2.16
CA THR A 164 -17.16 10.67 2.15
C THR A 164 -16.77 10.07 0.80
N PRO A 165 -15.81 10.64 0.06
CA PRO A 165 -15.42 10.13 -1.26
C PRO A 165 -14.72 8.77 -1.17
N ALA A 166 -14.84 7.95 -2.22
CA ALA A 166 -14.30 6.58 -2.23
C ALA A 166 -12.77 6.54 -2.11
N PHE A 167 -12.05 7.26 -2.97
CA PHE A 167 -10.60 7.10 -3.14
C PHE A 167 -9.80 8.41 -3.13
N ILE A 168 -10.30 9.49 -3.75
CA ILE A 168 -9.62 10.80 -3.72
C ILE A 168 -10.07 11.55 -2.46
N PRO A 169 -9.17 11.85 -1.51
CA PRO A 169 -9.56 12.47 -0.25
C PRO A 169 -10.10 13.88 -0.41
N ASN A 170 -11.04 14.26 0.45
CA ASN A 170 -11.46 15.65 0.56
C ASN A 170 -10.38 16.50 1.26
N LEU A 171 -9.50 17.13 0.47
CA LEU A 171 -8.38 17.94 0.96
C LEU A 171 -8.78 19.27 1.61
N LYS A 172 -10.07 19.64 1.59
CA LYS A 172 -10.53 20.87 2.27
C LYS A 172 -10.62 20.71 3.79
N PHE A 173 -10.44 19.48 4.31
CA PHE A 173 -10.50 19.11 5.74
C PHE A 173 -11.74 19.57 6.51
N LYS A 174 -12.75 20.17 5.85
CA LYS A 174 -13.99 20.66 6.47
C LYS A 174 -14.78 19.54 7.16
N ASN A 175 -14.67 18.32 6.65
CA ASN A 175 -15.34 17.13 7.18
C ASN A 175 -14.40 16.26 8.03
N PHE A 176 -13.24 16.77 8.45
CA PHE A 176 -12.35 16.00 9.31
C PHE A 176 -12.97 15.82 10.70
N VAL A 177 -13.19 14.56 11.07
CA VAL A 177 -13.66 14.18 12.40
C VAL A 177 -12.48 13.57 13.15
N LYS A 178 -12.17 14.08 14.35
CA LYS A 178 -11.04 13.55 15.14
C LYS A 178 -11.20 12.05 15.37
N PRO A 179 -10.10 11.25 15.31
CA PRO A 179 -10.18 9.81 15.56
C PRO A 179 -10.85 9.49 16.91
N GLY A 180 -11.82 8.59 16.90
CA GLY A 180 -12.51 8.15 18.14
C GLY A 180 -11.62 7.28 19.04
N LEU A 181 -10.55 6.71 18.49
CA LEU A 181 -9.57 5.89 19.20
C LEU A 181 -8.23 6.63 19.22
N GLN A 182 -7.46 6.50 20.30
CA GLN A 182 -6.07 6.96 20.34
C GLN A 182 -5.17 6.16 19.37
N PHE A 183 -4.02 6.68 18.99
CA PHE A 183 -3.09 5.94 18.12
C PHE A 183 -2.48 4.72 18.82
N SER A 184 -2.52 3.54 18.20
CA SER A 184 -1.90 2.31 18.72
C SER A 184 -0.63 1.91 17.97
N TRP A 185 0.50 2.05 18.65
CA TRP A 185 1.79 1.53 18.18
C TRP A 185 1.81 0.00 18.09
N LYS A 186 1.20 -0.70 19.04
CA LYS A 186 1.16 -2.18 19.06
C LYS A 186 0.51 -2.72 17.79
N LYS A 187 -0.63 -2.15 17.40
CA LYS A 187 -1.37 -2.53 16.21
C LYS A 187 -0.58 -2.23 14.94
N VAL A 188 0.02 -1.04 14.85
CA VAL A 188 0.88 -0.65 13.72
C VAL A 188 2.05 -1.61 13.56
N LEU A 189 2.82 -1.88 14.62
CA LEU A 189 3.95 -2.81 14.57
C LEU A 189 3.50 -4.23 14.17
N LYS A 190 2.35 -4.68 14.66
CA LYS A 190 1.79 -6.00 14.31
C LYS A 190 1.41 -6.11 12.83
N LYS A 191 0.86 -5.04 12.24
CA LYS A 191 0.23 -5.04 10.91
C LYS A 191 1.14 -4.53 9.79
N GLU A 192 1.95 -3.51 10.03
CA GLU A 192 2.71 -2.79 8.99
C GLU A 192 4.18 -3.20 8.88
N LYS A 193 4.69 -4.10 9.74
CA LYS A 193 6.05 -4.67 9.62
C LYS A 193 6.36 -5.24 8.23
N ASN A 194 5.37 -5.85 7.58
CA ASN A 194 5.54 -6.42 6.24
C ASN A 194 5.68 -5.31 5.18
N GLY A 195 4.91 -4.22 5.31
CA GLY A 195 4.93 -3.11 4.36
C GLY A 195 6.25 -2.35 4.44
N LEU A 196 6.72 -2.06 5.66
CA LEU A 196 8.01 -1.42 5.89
C LEU A 196 9.16 -2.23 5.31
N ALA A 197 9.26 -3.52 5.65
CA ALA A 197 10.32 -4.39 5.14
C ALA A 197 10.24 -4.55 3.62
N ALA A 198 9.05 -4.66 3.04
CA ALA A 198 8.88 -4.81 1.59
C ALA A 198 9.34 -3.56 0.81
N VAL A 199 9.06 -2.35 1.28
CA VAL A 199 9.52 -1.11 0.62
C VAL A 199 11.04 -1.10 0.53
N PHE A 200 11.74 -1.24 1.66
CA PHE A 200 13.20 -1.20 1.65
C PHE A 200 13.84 -2.38 0.93
N LEU A 201 13.25 -3.57 1.01
CA LEU A 201 13.72 -4.74 0.26
C LEU A 201 13.62 -4.52 -1.25
N ILE A 202 12.50 -3.99 -1.73
CA ILE A 202 12.30 -3.76 -3.17
C ILE A 202 13.22 -2.67 -3.69
N PHE A 203 13.36 -1.55 -2.98
CA PHE A 203 14.28 -0.49 -3.38
C PHE A 203 15.73 -0.97 -3.37
N ALA A 204 16.18 -1.68 -2.32
CA ALA A 204 17.53 -2.25 -2.26
C ALA A 204 17.76 -3.30 -3.36
N PHE A 205 16.73 -4.06 -3.72
CA PHE A 205 16.79 -5.02 -4.82
C PHE A 205 17.01 -4.33 -6.17
N PHE A 206 16.31 -3.22 -6.44
CA PHE A 206 16.48 -2.46 -7.67
C PHE A 206 17.87 -1.80 -7.74
N ASP A 207 18.29 -1.08 -6.68
CA ASP A 207 19.64 -0.49 -6.55
C ASP A 207 20.75 -1.51 -6.83
N VAL A 208 20.71 -2.66 -6.14
CA VAL A 208 21.73 -3.70 -6.34
C VAL A 208 21.71 -4.27 -7.75
N ILE A 209 20.53 -4.42 -8.38
CA ILE A 209 20.44 -4.95 -9.75
C ILE A 209 20.96 -3.94 -10.78
N GLY A 210 20.62 -2.66 -10.66
CA GLY A 210 21.11 -1.61 -11.57
C GLY A 210 22.64 -1.55 -11.55
N GLU A 211 23.21 -1.41 -10.36
CA GLU A 211 24.68 -1.39 -10.15
C GLU A 211 25.39 -2.63 -10.74
N LEU A 212 24.78 -3.82 -10.62
CA LEU A 212 25.34 -5.05 -11.19
C LEU A 212 25.30 -5.07 -12.73
N ILE A 213 24.31 -4.44 -13.35
CA ILE A 213 24.14 -4.35 -14.81
C ILE A 213 25.14 -3.37 -15.40
N GLU A 214 25.24 -2.19 -14.79
CA GLU A 214 26.21 -1.16 -15.18
C GLU A 214 27.66 -1.56 -14.87
N ARG A 215 27.84 -2.63 -14.08
CA ARG A 215 29.14 -3.09 -13.54
C ARG A 215 29.81 -2.03 -12.67
N HIS A 216 28.99 -1.18 -12.08
CA HIS A 216 29.39 -0.25 -11.04
C HIS A 216 29.52 -0.99 -9.70
N THR A 217 30.18 -0.35 -8.75
CA THR A 217 30.34 -0.88 -7.38
C THR A 217 29.92 0.16 -6.35
N HIS A 218 29.07 1.09 -6.77
CA HIS A 218 28.64 2.27 -6.03
C HIS A 218 27.30 2.04 -5.33
N PHE A 219 27.08 0.82 -4.85
CA PHE A 219 25.89 0.43 -4.07
C PHE A 219 25.50 1.46 -3.01
N ASP A 220 24.20 1.69 -2.87
CA ASP A 220 23.67 2.53 -1.81
C ASP A 220 23.72 1.80 -0.46
N TYR A 221 24.87 1.94 0.21
CA TYR A 221 25.09 1.37 1.55
C TYR A 221 24.06 1.83 2.58
N PHE A 222 23.49 3.03 2.44
CA PHE A 222 22.44 3.50 3.33
C PHE A 222 21.18 2.68 3.13
N LEU A 223 20.75 2.48 1.88
CA LEU A 223 19.57 1.68 1.56
C LEU A 223 19.75 0.20 1.96
N ILE A 224 20.92 -0.37 1.72
CA ILE A 224 21.27 -1.74 2.15
C ILE A 224 21.20 -1.87 3.68
N LEU A 225 21.79 -0.92 4.42
CA LEU A 225 21.80 -0.96 5.89
C LEU A 225 20.37 -0.82 6.45
N VAL A 226 19.54 0.06 5.89
CA VAL A 226 18.14 0.22 6.30
C VAL A 226 17.31 -1.01 5.93
N CYS A 227 17.55 -1.63 4.77
CA CYS A 227 16.94 -2.90 4.39
C CYS A 227 17.26 -4.00 5.40
N ILE A 228 18.54 -4.17 5.77
CA ILE A 228 18.97 -5.14 6.78
C ILE A 228 18.29 -4.86 8.13
N ALA A 229 18.31 -3.61 8.59
CA ALA A 229 17.69 -3.21 9.85
C ALA A 229 16.18 -3.50 9.88
N THR A 230 15.46 -3.16 8.81
CA THR A 230 14.02 -3.41 8.71
C THR A 230 13.67 -4.89 8.54
N PHE A 231 14.55 -5.68 7.93
CA PHE A 231 14.42 -7.14 7.88
C PHE A 231 14.55 -7.77 9.28
N PHE A 232 15.56 -7.37 10.07
CA PHE A 232 15.70 -7.82 11.45
C PHE A 232 14.50 -7.39 12.30
N LEU A 233 14.04 -6.14 12.17
CA LEU A 233 12.82 -5.68 12.84
C LEU A 233 11.60 -6.52 12.44
N TYR A 234 11.45 -6.87 11.16
CA TYR A 234 10.40 -7.77 10.69
C TYR A 234 10.47 -9.13 11.39
N LEU A 235 11.67 -9.74 11.48
CA LEU A 235 11.85 -11.04 12.14
C LEU A 235 11.48 -10.97 13.62
N ILE A 236 11.94 -9.94 14.34
CA ILE A 236 11.60 -9.70 15.75
C ILE A 236 10.09 -9.57 15.91
N LEU A 237 9.44 -8.70 15.14
CA LEU A 237 7.99 -8.48 15.24
C LEU A 237 7.17 -9.70 14.81
N LYS A 238 7.67 -10.51 13.85
CA LYS A 238 7.07 -11.79 13.45
C LYS A 238 7.16 -12.80 14.59
N TYR A 239 8.31 -12.90 15.24
CA TYR A 239 8.51 -13.75 16.42
C TYR A 239 7.59 -13.33 17.57
N LEU A 240 7.61 -12.05 17.95
CA LEU A 240 6.77 -11.50 19.02
C LEU A 240 5.28 -11.75 18.76
N LYS A 241 4.81 -11.53 17.51
CA LYS A 241 3.42 -11.80 17.12
C LYS A 241 3.04 -13.28 17.28
N LYS A 242 3.95 -14.21 16.99
CA LYS A 242 3.68 -15.66 16.98
C LYS A 242 3.79 -16.29 18.38
N HIS A 243 4.70 -15.79 19.21
CA HIS A 243 5.10 -16.45 20.46
C HIS A 243 4.80 -15.65 21.74
N THR A 244 4.29 -14.42 21.64
CA THR A 244 4.02 -13.57 22.82
C THR A 244 2.69 -12.83 22.71
N ASN A 245 2.24 -12.25 23.84
CA ASN A 245 1.07 -11.36 23.90
C ASN A 245 1.44 -9.87 23.90
N ILE A 246 2.73 -9.51 23.73
CA ILE A 246 3.23 -8.13 23.86
C ILE A 246 2.53 -7.17 22.89
N LEU A 247 2.23 -7.65 21.67
CA LEU A 247 1.59 -6.89 20.61
C LEU A 247 0.05 -7.04 20.60
N ASN A 248 -0.54 -7.70 21.59
CA ASN A 248 -2.00 -7.81 21.72
C ASN A 248 -2.56 -6.61 22.48
N GLU A 249 -3.73 -6.16 22.05
CA GLU A 249 -4.43 -5.01 22.62
C GLU A 249 -5.94 -5.26 22.50
N SER A 250 -6.63 -5.27 23.64
CA SER A 250 -8.06 -5.58 23.67
C SER A 250 -8.88 -4.53 22.92
N GLY A 251 -9.80 -4.98 22.06
CA GLY A 251 -10.63 -4.10 21.23
C GLY A 251 -9.92 -3.47 20.03
N ARG A 252 -8.68 -3.88 19.72
CA ARG A 252 -7.85 -3.30 18.63
C ARG A 252 -7.16 -4.34 17.74
#